data_AF-A0A343UAC2-F1
#
_entry.id   AF-A0A343UAC2-F1
#
_cell.length_a   1.000
_cell.length_b   1.000
_cell.length_c   1.000
_cell.angle_alpha   90.00
_cell.angle_beta   90.00
_cell.angle_gamma   90.00
#
_symmetry.space_group_name_H-M   'P 1'
#
loop_
_entity.id
_entity.type
_entity.pdbx_description
1 polymer ?
#
loop_
_entity_poly.entity_id
_entity_poly.type
_entity_poly.pdbx_seq_one_letter_code
_entity_poly.pdbx_strand_id
1 'polypeptide(L)' 'SGSVTVTESNGEYLFTWNVAGKTFTGTGTLEGSKLKVNWGESESVIYEVKNGGKLLE' A
#
# COMPACT_ATOMS: atom_id res chain seq x y z
N SER A 1 -14.60 8.83 -1.75
CA SER A 1 -13.79 8.24 -2.83
C SER A 1 -12.35 8.67 -2.63
N GLY A 2 -11.41 7.77 -2.90
CA GLY A 2 -9.99 8.04 -2.89
C GLY A 2 -9.32 7.21 -3.99
N SER A 3 -8.10 7.57 -4.36
CA SER A 3 -7.31 6.84 -5.35
C SER A 3 -5.93 6.57 -4.79
N VAL A 4 -5.44 5.36 -4.99
CA VAL A 4 -4.07 4.98 -4.64
C VAL A 4 -3.30 4.70 -5.91
N THR A 5 -2.12 5.31 -6.02
CA THR A 5 -1.12 4.93 -7.01
C THR A 5 -0.08 4.06 -6.33
N VAL A 6 0.25 2.95 -6.97
CA VAL A 6 1.26 1.99 -6.47
C VAL A 6 2.33 1.82 -7.53
N THR A 7 3.59 2.04 -7.14
CA THR A 7 4.76 1.78 -7.97
C THR A 7 5.61 0.72 -7.30
N GLU A 8 5.98 -0.32 -8.04
CA GLU A 8 6.87 -1.38 -7.56
C GLU A 8 8.27 -1.18 -8.15
N SER A 9 9.29 -1.41 -7.33
CA SER A 9 10.69 -1.41 -7.74
C SER A 9 11.49 -2.33 -6.83
N ASN A 10 12.07 -3.39 -7.40
CA ASN A 10 12.94 -4.35 -6.71
C ASN A 10 12.28 -5.01 -5.48
N GLY A 11 10.97 -5.27 -5.53
CA GLY A 11 10.21 -5.88 -4.44
C GLY A 11 9.73 -4.90 -3.36
N GLU A 12 10.07 -3.62 -3.48
CA GLU A 12 9.55 -2.55 -2.64
C GLU A 12 8.45 -1.79 -3.38
N TYR A 13 7.37 -1.49 -2.68
CA TYR A 13 6.19 -0.82 -3.21
C TYR A 13 6.07 0.58 -2.59
N LEU A 14 5.96 1.60 -3.43
CA LEU A 14 5.62 2.95 -3.01
C LEU A 14 4.12 3.19 -3.22
N PHE A 15 3.44 3.62 -2.17
CA PHE A 15 2.03 3.97 -2.16
C PHE A 15 1.89 5.48 -2.08
N THR A 16 1.06 6.05 -2.95
CA THR A 16 0.60 7.44 -2.85
C THR A 16 -0.93 7.44 -2.84
N TRP A 17 -1.50 7.65 -1.65
CA TRP A 17 -2.94 7.63 -1.45
C TRP A 17 -3.51 9.05 -1.36
N ASN A 18 -4.43 9.37 -2.26
CA ASN A 18 -5.13 10.64 -2.29
C ASN A 18 -6.58 10.43 -1.84
N VAL A 19 -6.96 11.02 -0.71
CA VAL A 19 -8.29 10.89 -0.13
C VAL A 19 -8.71 12.21 0.52
N ALA A 20 -9.93 12.67 0.22
CA ALA A 20 -10.50 13.89 0.79
C ALA A 20 -9.57 15.13 0.73
N GLY A 21 -8.83 15.28 -0.37
CA GLY A 21 -7.88 16.40 -0.57
C GLY A 21 -6.57 16.28 0.23
N LYS A 22 -6.31 15.13 0.87
CA LYS A 22 -5.07 14.82 1.57
C LYS A 22 -4.28 13.76 0.82
N THR A 23 -2.96 13.84 0.89
CA THR A 23 -2.04 12.86 0.32
C THR A 23 -1.28 12.18 1.44
N PHE A 24 -1.24 10.85 1.39
CA PHE A 24 -0.47 10.00 2.29
C PHE A 24 0.49 9.16 1.47
N THR A 25 1.72 9.01 1.95
CA THR A 25 2.74 8.18 1.30
C THR A 25 3.16 7.06 2.23
N GLY A 26 3.34 5.87 1.67
CA GLY A 26 3.83 4.72 2.43
C GLY A 26 4.71 3.83 1.57
N THR A 27 5.57 3.06 2.22
CA THR A 27 6.36 2.00 1.56
C THR A 27 5.89 0.64 2.03
N GLY A 28 6.02 -0.38 1.20
CA GLY A 28 5.60 -1.72 1.59
C GLY A 28 6.33 -2.85 0.89
N THR A 29 6.21 -4.03 1.47
CA THR A 29 6.76 -5.27 0.96
C THR A 29 5.65 -6.31 0.85
N LEU A 30 5.70 -7.12 -0.21
CA LEU A 30 4.75 -8.20 -0.46
C LEU A 30 5.43 -9.55 -0.23
N GLU A 31 4.94 -10.29 0.76
CA GLU A 31 5.38 -11.67 1.04
C GLU A 31 4.19 -12.62 0.86
N GLY A 32 4.21 -13.40 -0.21
CA GLY A 32 3.05 -14.21 -0.61
C GLY A 32 1.86 -13.33 -0.96
N SER A 33 0.78 -13.43 -0.17
CA SER A 33 -0.42 -12.57 -0.29
C SER A 33 -0.47 -11.43 0.73
N LYS A 34 0.53 -11.31 1.61
CA LYS A 34 0.53 -10.31 2.69
C LYS A 34 1.34 -9.10 2.28
N LEU A 35 0.67 -7.96 2.16
CA LEU A 35 1.29 -6.68 1.90
C LEU A 35 1.44 -5.91 3.21
N LYS A 36 2.67 -5.71 3.65
CA LYS A 36 2.98 -4.88 4.82
C LYS A 36 3.30 -3.47 4.35
N VAL A 37 2.56 -2.46 4.82
CA VAL A 37 2.74 -1.04 4.46
C VAL A 37 3.09 -0.21 5.68
N ASN A 38 4.18 0.53 5.60
CA ASN A 38 4.58 1.55 6.55
C ASN A 38 4.15 2.93 6.03
N TRP A 39 3.26 3.60 6.76
CA TRP A 39 2.76 4.95 6.44
C TRP A 39 3.51 6.09 7.15
N GLY A 40 4.64 5.80 7.78
CA GLY A 40 5.42 6.74 8.61
C GLY A 40 5.05 6.74 10.10
N GLU A 41 4.17 5.82 10.52
CA GLU A 41 3.75 5.62 11.91
C GLU A 41 4.62 4.58 12.63
N SER A 42 4.47 4.44 13.96
CA SER A 42 5.25 3.50 14.76
C SER A 42 5.03 2.03 14.39
N GLU A 43 3.86 1.71 13.83
CA GLU A 43 3.50 0.36 13.40
C GLU A 43 3.07 0.34 11.93
N SER A 44 3.43 -0.75 11.25
CA SER A 44 3.00 -1.00 9.87
C SER A 44 1.62 -1.65 9.83
N VAL A 45 0.85 -1.37 8.79
CA VAL A 45 -0.44 -1.99 8.52
C VAL A 45 -0.25 -3.17 7.58
N ILE A 46 -0.91 -4.30 7.84
CA ILE A 46 -0.87 -5.48 6.97
C ILE A 46 -2.20 -5.60 6.23
N TYR A 47 -2.13 -5.69 4.91
CA TYR A 47 -3.26 -5.94 4.01
C TYR A 47 -3.14 -7.34 3.39
N GLU A 48 -4.27 -7.97 3.11
CA GLU A 48 -4.30 -9.19 2.31
C GLU A 48 -4.61 -8.84 0.85
N VAL A 49 -3.72 -9.24 -0.05
CA VAL A 49 -3.86 -9.02 -1.48
C VAL A 49 -4.70 -10.13 -2.09
N LYS A 50 -5.87 -9.78 -2.61
CA LYS A 50 -6.78 -10.71 -3.31
C LYS A 50 -6.84 -10.41 -4.80
N ASN A 51 -7.19 -11.43 -5.59
CA ASN A 51 -7.38 -11.33 -7.05
C ASN A 51 -6.21 -10.66 -7.80
N GLY A 52 -4.98 -10.97 -7.41
CA GLY A 52 -3.77 -10.49 -8.11
C GLY A 52 -3.49 -8.99 -7.97
N GLY A 53 -3.91 -8.35 -6.87
CA GLY A 53 -3.54 -6.94 -6.59
C GLY A 53 -4.59 -5.90 -6.96
N LYS A 54 -5.74 -6.30 -7.51
CA LYS A 54 -6.82 -5.36 -7.87
C LYS A 54 -7.65 -4.86 -6.69
N LEU A 55 -7.66 -5.58 -5.58
CA LEU A 55 -8.43 -5.25 -4.38
C LEU A 55 -7.56 -5.45 -3.13
N LEU A 56 -7.57 -4.43 -2.27
CA LEU A 56 -7.10 -4.51 -0.88
C LEU A 56 -8.36 -4.63 -0.01
N GLU A 57 -8.40 -5.64 0.86
CA GLU A 57 -9.42 -5.80 1.90
C GLU A 57 -8.82 -5.65 3.30
#